data_AF-A0A368V8H9-F1
#
_entry.id   AF-A0A368V8H9-F1
#
_cell.length_a   1.000
_cell.length_b   1.000
_cell.length_c   1.000
_cell.angle_alpha   90.00
_cell.angle_beta   90.00
_cell.angle_gamma   90.00
#
_symmetry.space_group_name_H-M   'P 1'
#
loop_
_entity.id
_entity.type
_entity.pdbx_description
1 polymer ?
#
loop_
_entity_poly.entity_id
_entity_poly.type
_entity_poly.pdbx_seq_one_letter_code
_entity_poly.pdbx_strand_id
1 'polypeptide(L)'
;MEKKSSVEIGILQFAPVPGDIEANIKKIDGLLESNPHSDIMVLPELASSGYNFKSREEAINSSEPINESRYVDFLIQKARALNTWFVSGINEREDDKLFNSAVLVSPNGVEGIYRKMHLFNREKIFFEPGNSGLPIFETPFGIVGILICFDWMFPELWRVLALKGAQIICHPSNLVLPFCQSAIPGYALTNRIFVATANRVGKERDLTFTGQSVLVNPNGEYLLRGDHQNEEILSADIEPELAEDKQMTPLNDAFEDRRTDFYTVDTREDHATMKREKKILRRKIQKRKQQYNEDQLKTIGQDAMAQLEKTSEFKAAKTIFIYWSLPDEVPTHELIEKYRKEKRFILPRVVGDYLELREFTGIESLEQGNSFGIQEPTGIIFSDLSSIDLVVVPGLAFTRNGHRLGRGGGYYDRTLPYLENAAKIGVAFPFQMVARVPFDTHDIPLDKVIAANKDH
;
A
#
# COMPACT_ATOMS: atom_id res chain seq x y z
N MET A 1 17.78 -2.47 5.81
CA MET A 1 18.53 -3.23 4.81
C MET A 1 18.77 -2.31 3.63
N GLU A 2 19.99 -2.33 3.11
CA GLU A 2 20.35 -1.62 1.88
C GLU A 2 19.64 -2.33 0.71
N LYS A 3 18.92 -1.59 -0.14
CA LYS A 3 18.19 -2.17 -1.27
C LYS A 3 19.18 -2.47 -2.40
N LYS A 4 19.04 -3.64 -3.03
CA LYS A 4 19.83 -4.00 -4.21
C LYS A 4 19.29 -3.23 -5.43
N SER A 5 20.16 -2.59 -6.21
CA SER A 5 19.77 -1.81 -7.39
C SER A 5 19.35 -2.69 -8.57
N SER A 6 20.10 -3.78 -8.82
CA SER A 6 19.77 -4.83 -9.80
C SER A 6 19.37 -6.10 -9.08
N VAL A 7 18.25 -6.70 -9.47
CA VAL A 7 17.68 -7.91 -8.89
C VAL A 7 17.50 -8.96 -9.98
N GLU A 8 18.08 -10.14 -9.82
CA GLU A 8 17.88 -11.25 -10.74
C GLU A 8 16.61 -12.03 -10.39
N ILE A 9 15.65 -12.05 -11.31
CA ILE A 9 14.42 -12.83 -11.17
C ILE A 9 14.56 -14.13 -11.96
N GLY A 10 14.50 -15.25 -11.26
CA GLY A 10 14.35 -16.58 -11.82
C GLY A 10 12.88 -16.98 -11.90
N ILE A 11 12.49 -17.67 -12.97
CA ILE A 11 11.19 -18.30 -13.13
C ILE A 11 11.38 -19.77 -13.47
N LEU A 12 10.88 -20.65 -12.61
CA LEU A 12 10.90 -22.09 -12.82
C LEU A 12 9.60 -22.53 -13.47
N GLN A 13 9.72 -23.18 -14.62
CA GLN A 13 8.63 -23.80 -15.37
C GLN A 13 8.85 -25.31 -15.37
N PHE A 14 7.92 -26.09 -14.83
CA PHE A 14 8.05 -27.56 -14.84
C PHE A 14 6.68 -28.25 -14.88
N ALA A 15 6.66 -29.58 -15.03
CA ALA A 15 5.45 -30.38 -14.93
C ALA A 15 5.38 -31.10 -13.56
N PRO A 16 4.65 -30.55 -12.58
CA PRO A 16 4.34 -31.25 -11.33
C PRO A 16 3.76 -32.65 -11.55
N VAL A 17 4.25 -33.60 -10.76
CA VAL A 17 3.72 -34.95 -10.57
C VAL A 17 2.50 -34.86 -9.65
N PRO A 18 1.30 -35.27 -10.12
CA PRO A 18 0.06 -35.08 -9.35
C PRO A 18 0.03 -35.95 -8.09
N GLY A 19 -0.20 -35.33 -6.94
CA GLY A 19 -0.35 -35.97 -5.64
C GLY A 19 0.95 -36.45 -4.98
N ASP A 20 2.12 -36.19 -5.60
CA ASP A 20 3.41 -36.72 -5.13
C ASP A 20 4.39 -35.59 -4.79
N ILE A 21 4.36 -35.18 -3.52
CA ILE A 21 5.19 -34.08 -3.00
C ILE A 21 6.68 -34.40 -3.12
N GLU A 22 7.09 -35.64 -2.86
CA GLU A 22 8.49 -36.06 -2.91
C GLU A 22 9.02 -36.05 -4.34
N ALA A 23 8.24 -36.53 -5.31
CA ALA A 23 8.61 -36.47 -6.71
C ALA A 23 8.71 -35.01 -7.20
N ASN A 24 7.84 -34.13 -6.72
CA ASN A 24 7.90 -32.70 -7.03
C ASN A 24 9.14 -32.03 -6.44
N ILE A 25 9.46 -32.29 -5.17
CA ILE A 25 10.69 -31.84 -4.52
C ILE A 25 11.90 -32.28 -5.34
N LYS A 26 11.99 -33.58 -5.67
CA LYS A 26 13.12 -34.13 -6.43
C LYS A 26 13.27 -33.48 -7.81
N LYS A 27 12.15 -33.23 -8.51
CA LYS A 27 12.17 -32.54 -9.81
C LYS A 27 12.66 -31.10 -9.68
N ILE A 28 12.10 -30.34 -8.74
CA ILE A 28 12.49 -28.95 -8.50
C ILE A 28 13.96 -28.90 -8.12
N ASP A 29 14.42 -29.80 -7.27
CA ASP A 29 15.83 -29.86 -6.86
C ASP A 29 16.77 -30.07 -8.05
N GLY A 30 16.50 -31.07 -8.88
CA GLY A 30 17.30 -31.34 -10.08
C GLY A 30 17.31 -30.18 -11.09
N LEU A 31 16.21 -29.41 -11.19
CA LEU A 31 16.17 -28.21 -12.02
C LEU A 31 17.02 -27.08 -11.41
N LEU A 32 16.94 -26.88 -10.09
CA LEU A 32 17.73 -25.86 -9.39
C LEU A 32 19.24 -26.13 -9.42
N GLU A 33 19.67 -27.40 -9.46
CA GLU A 33 21.10 -27.74 -9.62
C GLU A 33 21.72 -27.14 -10.91
N SER A 34 20.90 -26.96 -11.94
CA SER A 34 21.35 -26.45 -13.24
C SER A 34 21.40 -24.93 -13.35
N ASN A 35 20.89 -24.19 -12.36
CA ASN A 35 20.87 -22.73 -12.36
C ASN A 35 21.34 -22.15 -11.02
N PRO A 36 22.62 -21.73 -10.91
CA PRO A 36 23.24 -21.51 -9.61
C PRO A 36 22.87 -20.19 -8.92
N HIS A 37 22.17 -19.25 -9.56
CA HIS A 37 21.88 -17.97 -8.93
C HIS A 37 20.59 -17.30 -9.42
N SER A 38 19.79 -16.82 -8.46
CA SER A 38 18.74 -15.82 -8.64
C SER A 38 18.48 -15.17 -7.28
N ASP A 39 18.11 -13.89 -7.25
CA ASP A 39 17.73 -13.23 -6.00
C ASP A 39 16.33 -13.69 -5.55
N ILE A 40 15.39 -13.77 -6.51
CA ILE A 40 14.04 -14.31 -6.30
C ILE A 40 13.76 -15.37 -7.37
N MET A 41 13.38 -16.57 -6.95
CA MET A 41 12.90 -17.66 -7.80
C MET A 41 11.38 -17.84 -7.64
N VAL A 42 10.62 -17.68 -8.73
CA VAL A 42 9.17 -17.87 -8.75
C VAL A 42 8.83 -19.25 -9.33
N LEU A 43 8.06 -20.03 -8.59
CA LEU A 43 7.60 -21.37 -8.97
C LEU A 43 6.10 -21.36 -9.30
N PRO A 44 5.60 -22.37 -10.04
CA PRO A 44 4.20 -22.47 -10.42
C PRO A 44 3.23 -22.62 -9.24
N GLU A 45 1.95 -22.44 -9.55
CA GLU A 45 0.83 -22.70 -8.64
C GLU A 45 0.79 -24.19 -8.26
N LEU A 46 0.48 -24.49 -6.99
CA LEU A 46 0.42 -25.87 -6.48
C LEU A 46 1.62 -26.74 -6.92
N ALA A 47 2.81 -26.15 -6.94
CA ALA A 47 4.05 -26.83 -7.32
C ALA A 47 4.35 -28.03 -6.41
N SER A 48 3.84 -28.02 -5.18
CA SER A 48 3.97 -29.15 -4.25
C SER A 48 3.13 -30.38 -4.65
N SER A 49 1.97 -30.21 -5.29
CA SER A 49 0.96 -31.27 -5.40
C SER A 49 0.45 -31.55 -6.81
N GLY A 50 0.68 -30.67 -7.79
CA GLY A 50 -0.14 -30.67 -9.00
C GLY A 50 -1.56 -30.13 -8.74
N TYR A 51 -2.43 -30.18 -9.75
CA TYR A 51 -3.61 -29.29 -9.83
C TYR A 51 -4.97 -30.00 -9.96
N ASN A 52 -5.08 -30.99 -10.83
CA ASN A 52 -6.33 -31.53 -11.34
C ASN A 52 -6.86 -32.69 -10.48
N PHE A 53 -7.02 -32.52 -9.17
CA PHE A 53 -7.41 -33.58 -8.21
C PHE A 53 -8.67 -34.37 -8.62
N LYS A 54 -8.67 -35.69 -8.40
CA LYS A 54 -9.83 -36.58 -8.65
C LYS A 54 -10.86 -36.48 -7.53
N SER A 55 -10.40 -36.38 -6.30
CA SER A 55 -11.25 -36.36 -5.10
C SER A 55 -10.68 -35.40 -4.04
N ARG A 56 -11.52 -35.03 -3.07
CA ARG A 56 -11.08 -34.24 -1.91
C ARG A 56 -10.06 -35.00 -1.08
N GLU A 57 -10.18 -36.32 -0.99
CA GLU A 57 -9.19 -37.18 -0.32
C GLU A 57 -7.80 -37.07 -0.96
N GLU A 58 -7.72 -37.08 -2.30
CA GLU A 58 -6.44 -36.88 -3.00
C GLU A 58 -5.84 -35.49 -2.73
N ALA A 59 -6.68 -34.46 -2.71
CA ALA A 59 -6.25 -33.10 -2.37
C ALA A 59 -5.74 -33.02 -0.92
N ILE A 60 -6.42 -33.65 0.04
CA ILE A 60 -5.99 -33.71 1.45
C ILE A 60 -4.67 -34.48 1.59
N ASN A 61 -4.55 -35.65 0.97
CA ASN A 61 -3.37 -36.50 1.09
C ASN A 61 -2.11 -35.86 0.50
N SER A 62 -2.26 -34.87 -0.39
CA SER A 62 -1.18 -34.09 -1.01
C SER A 62 -1.10 -32.64 -0.49
N SER A 63 -1.74 -32.36 0.64
CA SER A 63 -1.70 -31.06 1.31
C SER A 63 -0.84 -31.10 2.56
N GLU A 64 -0.25 -29.96 2.93
CA GLU A 64 0.58 -29.83 4.12
C GLU A 64 0.30 -28.53 4.89
N PRO A 65 0.27 -28.54 6.23
CA PRO A 65 0.33 -27.32 7.03
C PRO A 65 1.66 -26.61 6.84
N ILE A 66 1.65 -25.28 6.70
CA ILE A 66 2.86 -24.51 6.39
C ILE A 66 3.98 -24.71 7.43
N ASN A 67 3.63 -24.81 8.71
CA ASN A 67 4.57 -24.97 9.83
C ASN A 67 5.18 -26.38 9.94
N GLU A 68 4.64 -27.35 9.22
CA GLU A 68 5.04 -28.77 9.26
C GLU A 68 5.24 -29.33 7.83
N SER A 69 5.37 -28.45 6.84
CA SER A 69 5.44 -28.84 5.43
C SER A 69 6.85 -29.20 5.05
N ARG A 70 7.02 -30.44 4.56
CA ARG A 70 8.29 -30.91 4.01
C ARG A 70 8.68 -30.10 2.76
N TYR A 71 7.68 -29.65 2.00
CA TYR A 71 7.91 -28.80 0.83
C TYR A 71 8.43 -27.42 1.22
N VAL A 72 7.87 -26.80 2.25
CA VAL A 72 8.36 -25.52 2.77
C VAL A 72 9.75 -25.67 3.38
N ASP A 73 10.00 -26.74 4.15
CA ASP A 73 11.33 -27.03 4.70
C ASP A 73 12.38 -27.20 3.60
N PHE A 74 12.03 -27.90 2.51
CA PHE A 74 12.86 -27.99 1.32
C PHE A 74 13.19 -26.62 0.72
N LEU A 75 12.18 -25.75 0.54
CA LEU A 75 12.40 -24.39 0.03
C LEU A 75 13.30 -23.56 0.96
N ILE A 76 13.15 -23.68 2.28
CA ILE A 76 14.01 -22.99 3.26
C ILE A 76 15.46 -23.49 3.15
N GLN A 77 15.66 -24.81 3.02
CA GLN A 77 17.00 -25.38 2.82
C GLN A 77 17.64 -24.88 1.54
N LYS A 78 16.88 -24.83 0.43
CA LYS A 78 17.38 -24.28 -0.84
C LYS A 78 17.61 -22.78 -0.78
N ALA A 79 16.77 -22.03 -0.08
CA ALA A 79 16.95 -20.61 0.14
C ALA A 79 18.28 -20.32 0.85
N ARG A 80 18.62 -21.10 1.87
CA ARG A 80 19.91 -21.01 2.57
C ARG A 80 21.09 -21.41 1.70
N ALA A 81 20.96 -22.52 0.98
CA ALA A 81 22.04 -23.06 0.16
C ALA A 81 22.40 -22.17 -1.04
N LEU A 82 21.38 -21.57 -1.67
CA LEU A 82 21.52 -20.78 -2.89
C LEU A 82 21.53 -19.26 -2.63
N ASN A 83 21.25 -18.83 -1.39
CA ASN A 83 21.02 -17.43 -1.04
C ASN A 83 19.92 -16.78 -1.91
N THR A 84 18.86 -17.54 -2.18
CA THR A 84 17.73 -17.18 -3.04
C THR A 84 16.45 -17.09 -2.23
N TRP A 85 15.57 -16.14 -2.55
CA TRP A 85 14.21 -16.13 -2.02
C TRP A 85 13.27 -16.86 -2.97
N PHE A 86 12.30 -17.59 -2.43
CA PHE A 86 11.35 -18.37 -3.22
C PHE A 86 9.94 -17.83 -3.08
N VAL A 87 9.22 -17.71 -4.20
CA VAL A 87 7.76 -17.58 -4.23
C VAL A 87 7.19 -18.82 -4.88
N SER A 88 6.49 -19.67 -4.13
CA SER A 88 5.99 -20.95 -4.66
C SER A 88 4.57 -21.25 -4.26
N GLY A 89 3.79 -21.80 -5.20
CA GLY A 89 2.45 -22.31 -4.95
C GLY A 89 2.48 -23.63 -4.15
N ILE A 90 1.61 -23.74 -3.15
CA ILE A 90 1.48 -24.89 -2.25
C ILE A 90 0.00 -25.24 -2.02
N ASN A 91 -0.29 -26.53 -1.94
CA ASN A 91 -1.54 -27.05 -1.39
C ASN A 91 -1.50 -26.97 0.14
N GLU A 92 -1.94 -25.84 0.68
CA GLU A 92 -1.90 -25.57 2.12
C GLU A 92 -3.05 -26.28 2.83
N ARG A 93 -2.76 -26.88 3.99
CA ARG A 93 -3.77 -27.39 4.92
C ARG A 93 -3.79 -26.58 6.21
N GLU A 94 -4.96 -26.08 6.58
CA GLU A 94 -5.23 -25.49 7.89
C GLU A 94 -6.43 -26.23 8.48
N ASP A 95 -6.18 -27.02 9.52
CA ASP A 95 -7.15 -27.96 10.09
C ASP A 95 -7.75 -28.91 9.02
N ASP A 96 -9.07 -28.84 8.80
CA ASP A 96 -9.81 -29.62 7.82
C ASP A 96 -10.01 -28.89 6.47
N LYS A 97 -9.48 -27.66 6.36
CA LYS A 97 -9.60 -26.79 5.19
C LYS A 97 -8.34 -26.86 4.35
N LEU A 98 -8.54 -26.71 3.05
CA LEU A 98 -7.46 -26.59 2.08
C LEU A 98 -7.49 -25.19 1.49
N PHE A 99 -6.31 -24.63 1.27
CA PHE A 99 -6.13 -23.37 0.56
C PHE A 99 -5.15 -23.57 -0.60
N ASN A 100 -5.46 -22.93 -1.71
CA ASN A 100 -4.50 -22.75 -2.79
C ASN A 100 -3.68 -21.51 -2.46
N SER A 101 -2.44 -21.74 -2.04
CA SER A 101 -1.63 -20.70 -1.39
C SER A 101 -0.30 -20.53 -2.10
N ALA A 102 0.34 -19.40 -1.86
CA ALA A 102 1.72 -19.15 -2.24
C ALA A 102 2.50 -18.71 -1.00
N VAL A 103 3.69 -19.30 -0.82
CA VAL A 103 4.61 -18.93 0.25
C VAL A 103 5.74 -18.06 -0.30
N LEU A 104 6.11 -17.02 0.46
CA LEU A 104 7.35 -16.29 0.29
C LEU A 104 8.36 -16.81 1.31
N VAL A 105 9.48 -17.36 0.85
CA VAL A 105 10.50 -18.00 1.68
C VAL A 105 11.83 -17.30 1.49
N SER A 106 12.47 -16.91 2.58
CA SER A 106 13.84 -16.39 2.62
C SER A 106 14.80 -17.43 3.19
N PRO A 107 16.13 -17.16 3.21
CA PRO A 107 17.09 -17.97 3.96
C PRO A 107 16.76 -18.10 5.46
N ASN A 108 15.96 -17.19 6.02
CA ASN A 108 15.60 -17.20 7.44
C ASN A 108 14.34 -18.04 7.72
N GLY A 109 13.46 -18.25 6.73
CA GLY A 109 12.21 -18.98 6.90
C GLY A 109 11.09 -18.45 6.02
N VAL A 110 9.84 -18.72 6.41
CA VAL A 110 8.65 -18.17 5.74
C VAL A 110 8.47 -16.71 6.13
N GLU A 111 8.48 -15.83 5.14
CA GLU A 111 8.29 -14.38 5.29
C GLU A 111 6.84 -13.95 5.03
N GLY A 112 6.07 -14.79 4.34
CA GLY A 112 4.73 -14.43 3.93
C GLY A 112 3.94 -15.58 3.32
N ILE A 113 2.62 -15.48 3.41
CA ILE A 113 1.67 -16.40 2.79
C ILE A 113 0.60 -15.56 2.10
N TYR A 114 0.24 -15.94 0.89
CA TYR A 114 -0.92 -15.41 0.17
C TYR A 114 -1.85 -16.57 -0.19
N ARG A 115 -3.12 -16.49 0.21
CA ARG A 115 -4.16 -17.47 -0.16
C ARG A 115 -4.93 -16.92 -1.35
N LYS A 116 -5.07 -17.72 -2.42
CA LYS A 116 -5.71 -17.35 -3.68
C LYS A 116 -7.13 -16.85 -3.45
N MET A 117 -7.43 -15.64 -3.89
CA MET A 117 -8.75 -15.05 -3.67
C MET A 117 -9.79 -15.57 -4.67
N HIS A 118 -9.40 -15.69 -5.95
CA HIS A 118 -10.32 -16.09 -7.00
C HIS A 118 -10.11 -17.54 -7.42
N LEU A 119 -10.84 -18.45 -6.77
CA LEU A 119 -10.83 -19.87 -7.12
C LEU A 119 -11.38 -20.11 -8.53
N PHE A 120 -10.66 -20.91 -9.31
CA PHE A 120 -11.01 -21.26 -10.68
C PHE A 120 -11.64 -22.64 -10.81
N ASN A 121 -12.82 -22.70 -11.43
CA ASN A 121 -13.47 -23.96 -11.79
C ASN A 121 -13.52 -24.97 -10.61
N ARG A 122 -13.00 -26.19 -10.78
CA ARG A 122 -13.02 -27.27 -9.79
C ARG A 122 -12.24 -26.95 -8.51
N GLU A 123 -11.40 -25.92 -8.48
CA GLU A 123 -10.78 -25.44 -7.24
C GLU A 123 -11.83 -25.16 -6.17
N LYS A 124 -13.02 -24.66 -6.55
CA LYS A 124 -14.15 -24.39 -5.64
C LYS A 124 -14.71 -25.63 -4.93
N ILE A 125 -14.33 -26.83 -5.38
CA ILE A 125 -14.73 -28.11 -4.75
C ILE A 125 -13.74 -28.49 -3.64
N PHE A 126 -12.48 -28.07 -3.77
CA PHE A 126 -11.39 -28.54 -2.92
C PHE A 126 -10.91 -27.49 -1.93
N PHE A 127 -10.87 -26.23 -2.36
CA PHE A 127 -10.24 -25.13 -1.65
C PHE A 127 -11.25 -24.13 -1.11
N GLU A 128 -10.92 -23.54 0.03
CA GLU A 128 -11.57 -22.35 0.55
C GLU A 128 -11.04 -21.09 -0.14
N PRO A 129 -11.89 -20.07 -0.38
CA PRO A 129 -11.42 -18.78 -0.87
C PRO A 129 -10.41 -18.15 0.11
N GLY A 130 -9.38 -17.52 -0.44
CA GLY A 130 -8.34 -16.88 0.36
C GLY A 130 -8.87 -15.76 1.25
N ASN A 131 -8.35 -15.73 2.48
CA ASN A 131 -8.76 -14.81 3.54
C ASN A 131 -7.61 -13.89 4.03
N SER A 132 -6.48 -13.87 3.31
CA SER A 132 -5.28 -13.09 3.66
C SER A 132 -5.32 -11.62 3.20
N GLY A 133 -6.36 -11.21 2.48
CA GLY A 133 -6.36 -9.95 1.74
C GLY A 133 -5.24 -9.92 0.70
N LEU A 134 -4.73 -8.73 0.40
CA LEU A 134 -3.65 -8.49 -0.57
C LEU A 134 -2.40 -7.95 0.14
N PRO A 135 -1.60 -8.81 0.79
CA PRO A 135 -0.39 -8.38 1.48
C PRO A 135 0.69 -7.96 0.47
N ILE A 136 1.59 -7.09 0.94
CA ILE A 136 2.84 -6.75 0.26
C ILE A 136 4.02 -7.03 1.20
N PHE A 137 5.12 -7.52 0.64
CA PHE A 137 6.28 -7.98 1.40
C PHE A 137 7.46 -7.04 1.14
N GLU A 138 8.01 -6.45 2.20
CA GLU A 138 9.27 -5.70 2.09
C GLU A 138 10.43 -6.69 2.03
N THR A 139 11.17 -6.68 0.92
CA THR A 139 12.34 -7.54 0.72
C THR A 139 13.57 -6.65 0.45
N PRO A 140 14.81 -7.18 0.56
CA PRO A 140 16.00 -6.46 0.10
C PRO A 140 16.00 -6.16 -1.41
N PHE A 141 15.08 -6.77 -2.17
CA PHE A 141 14.95 -6.71 -3.61
C PHE A 141 13.78 -5.82 -4.08
N GLY A 142 13.18 -5.05 -3.16
CA GLY A 142 12.00 -4.24 -3.43
C GLY A 142 10.72 -4.79 -2.77
N ILE A 143 9.59 -4.16 -3.07
CA ILE A 143 8.29 -4.54 -2.50
C ILE A 143 7.63 -5.57 -3.41
N VAL A 144 7.42 -6.78 -2.89
CA VAL A 144 6.83 -7.91 -3.62
C VAL A 144 5.35 -8.03 -3.28
N GLY A 145 4.50 -8.13 -4.30
CA GLY A 145 3.13 -8.63 -4.20
C GLY A 145 3.04 -10.05 -4.76
N ILE A 146 2.04 -10.81 -4.34
CA ILE A 146 1.80 -12.17 -4.84
C ILE A 146 0.35 -12.27 -5.30
N LEU A 147 0.14 -12.83 -6.48
CA LEU A 147 -1.16 -13.24 -7.02
C LEU A 147 -1.06 -14.68 -7.50
N ILE A 148 -2.16 -15.42 -7.58
CA ILE A 148 -2.11 -16.81 -8.02
C ILE A 148 -3.07 -17.00 -9.20
N CYS A 149 -2.51 -17.45 -10.32
CA CYS A 149 -3.23 -17.92 -11.49
C CYS A 149 -4.45 -17.05 -11.83
N PHE A 150 -5.67 -17.56 -11.67
CA PHE A 150 -6.90 -16.90 -12.08
C PHE A 150 -7.16 -15.51 -11.47
N ASP A 151 -6.43 -15.10 -10.44
CA ASP A 151 -6.35 -13.70 -10.02
C ASP A 151 -5.97 -12.76 -11.18
N TRP A 152 -5.31 -13.26 -12.23
CA TRP A 152 -5.04 -12.53 -13.47
C TRP A 152 -6.30 -11.97 -14.15
N MET A 153 -7.47 -12.57 -13.97
CA MET A 153 -8.70 -12.07 -14.59
C MET A 153 -9.21 -10.76 -13.97
N PHE A 154 -8.71 -10.39 -12.78
CA PHE A 154 -9.29 -9.34 -11.95
C PHE A 154 -8.33 -8.14 -11.89
N PRO A 155 -8.45 -7.15 -12.81
CA PRO A 155 -7.58 -5.97 -12.86
C PRO A 155 -7.47 -5.23 -11.53
N GLU A 156 -8.49 -5.33 -10.67
CA GLU A 156 -8.56 -4.75 -9.35
C GLU A 156 -7.39 -5.20 -8.47
N LEU A 157 -7.01 -6.47 -8.53
CA LEU A 157 -5.97 -7.04 -7.65
C LEU A 157 -4.60 -6.48 -7.99
N TRP A 158 -4.29 -6.42 -9.29
CA TRP A 158 -3.08 -5.81 -9.83
C TRP A 158 -3.00 -4.33 -9.44
N ARG A 159 -4.12 -3.61 -9.61
CA ARG A 159 -4.20 -2.18 -9.25
C ARG A 159 -4.05 -1.97 -7.75
N VAL A 160 -4.71 -2.77 -6.92
CA VAL A 160 -4.61 -2.66 -5.46
C VAL A 160 -3.17 -2.90 -5.03
N LEU A 161 -2.55 -4.02 -5.40
CA LEU A 161 -1.15 -4.30 -5.02
C LEU A 161 -0.18 -3.21 -5.47
N ALA A 162 -0.36 -2.68 -6.69
CA ALA A 162 0.47 -1.58 -7.18
C ALA A 162 0.23 -0.27 -6.41
N LEU A 163 -1.02 0.05 -6.04
CA LEU A 163 -1.37 1.20 -5.19
C LEU A 163 -0.81 1.07 -3.77
N LYS A 164 -0.68 -0.16 -3.25
CA LYS A 164 0.00 -0.46 -1.98
C LYS A 164 1.52 -0.29 -2.07
N GLY A 165 2.06 -0.18 -3.28
CA GLY A 165 3.47 0.05 -3.55
C GLY A 165 4.25 -1.17 -4.00
N ALA A 166 3.58 -2.25 -4.44
CA ALA A 166 4.27 -3.37 -5.07
C ALA A 166 5.09 -2.89 -6.27
N GLN A 167 6.35 -3.31 -6.32
CA GLN A 167 7.28 -3.07 -7.42
C GLN A 167 7.35 -4.30 -8.34
N ILE A 168 7.22 -5.48 -7.74
CA ILE A 168 7.25 -6.78 -8.40
C ILE A 168 5.99 -7.54 -7.99
N ILE A 169 5.26 -8.12 -8.94
CA ILE A 169 4.23 -9.13 -8.65
C ILE A 169 4.74 -10.49 -9.11
N CYS A 170 4.92 -11.39 -8.15
CA CYS A 170 5.19 -12.81 -8.40
C CYS A 170 3.85 -13.53 -8.58
N HIS A 171 3.72 -14.26 -9.68
CA HIS A 171 2.44 -14.82 -10.13
C HIS A 171 2.57 -16.34 -10.43
N PRO A 172 2.65 -17.20 -9.38
CA PRO A 172 2.52 -18.65 -9.53
C PRO A 172 1.23 -19.03 -10.27
N SER A 173 1.32 -19.86 -11.31
CA SER A 173 0.19 -20.15 -12.19
C SER A 173 0.14 -21.58 -12.75
N ASN A 174 -1.08 -22.08 -12.97
CA ASN A 174 -1.40 -23.27 -13.78
C ASN A 174 -2.39 -22.93 -14.91
N LEU A 175 -1.94 -22.17 -15.90
CA LEU A 175 -2.78 -21.58 -16.94
C LEU A 175 -3.18 -22.61 -18.01
N VAL A 176 -4.48 -22.75 -18.20
CA VAL A 176 -5.10 -23.59 -19.25
C VAL A 176 -5.76 -22.78 -20.36
N LEU A 177 -6.00 -21.48 -20.14
CA LEU A 177 -6.57 -20.56 -21.12
C LEU A 177 -5.45 -19.77 -21.83
N PRO A 178 -5.58 -19.45 -23.13
CA PRO A 178 -4.53 -18.79 -23.91
C PRO A 178 -4.44 -17.26 -23.71
N PHE A 179 -5.14 -16.72 -22.70
CA PHE A 179 -5.38 -15.28 -22.58
C PHE A 179 -4.47 -14.59 -21.57
N CYS A 180 -4.05 -15.31 -20.51
CA CYS A 180 -3.33 -14.71 -19.39
C CYS A 180 -2.03 -14.05 -19.85
N GLN A 181 -1.20 -14.77 -20.63
CA GLN A 181 0.08 -14.26 -21.11
C GLN A 181 -0.11 -12.95 -21.90
N SER A 182 -1.18 -12.83 -22.68
CA SER A 182 -1.49 -11.61 -23.44
C SER A 182 -1.97 -10.44 -22.56
N ALA A 183 -2.55 -10.73 -21.39
CA ALA A 183 -3.01 -9.72 -20.44
C ALA A 183 -1.88 -9.15 -19.57
N ILE A 184 -0.85 -9.95 -19.27
CA ILE A 184 0.26 -9.55 -18.38
C ILE A 184 0.95 -8.24 -18.80
N PRO A 185 1.30 -8.02 -20.09
CA PRO A 185 1.81 -6.72 -20.57
C PRO A 185 0.94 -5.54 -20.19
N GLY A 186 -0.39 -5.67 -20.32
CA GLY A 186 -1.33 -4.63 -19.95
C GLY A 186 -1.32 -4.34 -18.45
N TYR A 187 -1.24 -5.36 -17.61
CA TYR A 187 -1.16 -5.17 -16.16
C TYR A 187 0.16 -4.54 -15.73
N ALA A 188 1.29 -4.99 -16.29
CA ALA A 188 2.59 -4.42 -16.00
C ALA A 188 2.65 -2.93 -16.41
N LEU A 189 2.20 -2.61 -17.63
CA LEU A 189 2.15 -1.26 -18.17
C LEU A 189 1.25 -0.32 -17.36
N THR A 190 -0.02 -0.70 -17.18
CA THR A 190 -1.02 0.19 -16.58
C THR A 190 -0.75 0.45 -15.09
N ASN A 191 -0.03 -0.45 -14.42
CA ASN A 191 0.30 -0.34 -12.99
C ASN A 191 1.76 0.10 -12.75
N ARG A 192 2.60 0.14 -13.80
CA ARG A 192 4.03 0.46 -13.73
C ARG A 192 4.76 -0.44 -12.74
N ILE A 193 4.70 -1.74 -12.97
CA ILE A 193 5.27 -2.79 -12.12
C ILE A 193 5.93 -3.87 -12.96
N PHE A 194 6.87 -4.60 -12.36
CA PHE A 194 7.36 -5.85 -12.92
C PHE A 194 6.38 -6.99 -12.61
N VAL A 195 6.23 -7.93 -13.54
CA VAL A 195 5.39 -9.13 -13.34
C VAL A 195 6.18 -10.38 -13.73
N ALA A 196 6.32 -11.30 -12.79
CA ALA A 196 6.95 -12.61 -12.99
C ALA A 196 5.88 -13.71 -12.90
N THR A 197 5.40 -14.19 -14.05
CA THR A 197 4.42 -15.29 -14.12
C THR A 197 5.15 -16.60 -14.33
N ALA A 198 5.12 -17.46 -13.29
CA ALA A 198 5.64 -18.81 -13.34
C ALA A 198 4.49 -19.76 -13.66
N ASN A 199 4.41 -20.21 -14.91
CA ASN A 199 3.41 -21.19 -15.33
C ASN A 199 4.01 -22.59 -15.40
N ARG A 200 3.19 -23.61 -15.16
CA ARG A 200 3.60 -24.99 -15.40
C ARG A 200 3.46 -25.41 -16.86
N VAL A 201 4.12 -26.52 -17.20
CA VAL A 201 3.95 -27.25 -18.47
C VAL A 201 3.34 -28.62 -18.25
N GLY A 202 3.13 -29.32 -19.36
CA GLY A 202 2.70 -30.71 -19.39
C GLY A 202 1.19 -30.90 -19.40
N LYS A 203 0.81 -32.17 -19.39
CA LYS A 203 -0.58 -32.61 -19.35
C LYS A 203 -0.85 -33.32 -18.04
N GLU A 204 -1.93 -32.93 -17.37
CA GLU A 204 -2.39 -33.57 -16.16
C GLU A 204 -3.82 -34.05 -16.34
N ARG A 205 -3.95 -35.36 -16.57
CA ARG A 205 -5.22 -36.03 -16.90
C ARG A 205 -5.81 -35.42 -18.17
N ASP A 206 -6.98 -34.82 -18.09
CA ASP A 206 -7.68 -34.16 -19.19
C ASP A 206 -7.26 -32.70 -19.41
N LEU A 207 -6.49 -32.10 -18.50
CA LEU A 207 -6.02 -30.71 -18.62
C LEU A 207 -4.63 -30.64 -19.24
N THR A 208 -4.45 -29.69 -20.17
CA THR A 208 -3.15 -29.35 -20.77
C THR A 208 -2.81 -27.91 -20.40
N PHE A 209 -1.63 -27.69 -19.83
CA PHE A 209 -1.18 -26.37 -19.42
C PHE A 209 -0.39 -25.69 -20.54
N THR A 210 -0.45 -24.37 -20.56
CA THR A 210 0.00 -23.56 -21.70
C THR A 210 1.50 -23.24 -21.71
N GLY A 211 2.22 -23.52 -20.61
CA GLY A 211 3.62 -23.10 -20.44
C GLY A 211 3.76 -21.58 -20.56
N GLN A 212 4.79 -21.11 -21.26
CA GLN A 212 5.01 -19.69 -21.51
C GLN A 212 5.02 -18.86 -20.23
N SER A 213 5.85 -19.28 -19.28
CA SER A 213 6.24 -18.40 -18.19
C SER A 213 6.84 -17.10 -18.72
N VAL A 214 6.55 -15.97 -18.08
CA VAL A 214 6.96 -14.65 -18.59
C VAL A 214 7.45 -13.74 -17.48
N LEU A 215 8.46 -12.94 -17.80
CA LEU A 215 8.86 -11.76 -17.03
C LEU A 215 8.58 -10.52 -17.88
N VAL A 216 7.86 -9.56 -17.32
CA VAL A 216 7.43 -8.34 -18.02
C VAL A 216 7.83 -7.10 -17.22
N ASN A 217 8.35 -6.09 -17.89
CA ASN A 217 8.79 -4.84 -17.28
C ASN A 217 7.64 -3.80 -17.15
N PRO A 218 7.85 -2.67 -16.44
CA PRO A 218 6.85 -1.61 -16.27
C PRO A 218 6.36 -0.95 -17.58
N ASN A 219 7.03 -1.15 -18.71
CA ASN A 219 6.60 -0.67 -20.03
C ASN A 219 5.70 -1.70 -20.76
N GLY A 220 5.42 -2.85 -20.14
CA GLY A 220 4.67 -3.94 -20.78
C GLY A 220 5.51 -4.77 -21.76
N GLU A 221 6.84 -4.68 -21.70
CA GLU A 221 7.73 -5.42 -22.58
C GLU A 221 8.15 -6.74 -21.93
N TYR A 222 8.15 -7.82 -22.70
CA TYR A 222 8.67 -9.11 -22.24
C TYR A 222 10.19 -9.06 -22.12
N LEU A 223 10.69 -9.32 -20.92
CA LEU A 223 12.11 -9.59 -20.66
C LEU A 223 12.43 -11.07 -20.87
N LEU A 224 11.49 -11.95 -20.47
CA LEU A 224 11.59 -13.39 -20.64
C LEU A 224 10.28 -13.96 -21.16
N ARG A 225 10.38 -15.02 -21.96
CA ARG A 225 9.25 -15.84 -22.39
C ARG A 225 9.69 -17.28 -22.58
N GLY A 226 9.11 -18.17 -21.79
CA GLY A 226 9.35 -19.60 -21.86
C GLY A 226 8.66 -20.27 -23.03
N ASP A 227 9.06 -21.52 -23.25
CA ASP A 227 8.47 -22.44 -24.21
C ASP A 227 7.09 -22.93 -23.73
N HIS A 228 6.31 -23.50 -24.65
CA HIS A 228 5.00 -24.07 -24.36
C HIS A 228 5.03 -25.43 -23.66
N GLN A 229 6.14 -26.17 -23.73
CA GLN A 229 6.20 -27.59 -23.37
C GLN A 229 7.40 -27.95 -22.49
N ASN A 230 8.50 -27.23 -22.59
CA ASN A 230 9.74 -27.59 -21.90
C ASN A 230 9.72 -27.23 -20.40
N GLU A 231 10.27 -28.13 -19.59
CA GLU A 231 10.69 -27.78 -18.23
C GLU A 231 11.99 -26.98 -18.32
N GLU A 232 12.04 -25.80 -17.70
CA GLU A 232 13.17 -24.87 -17.81
C GLU A 232 13.19 -23.87 -16.65
N ILE A 233 14.33 -23.21 -16.47
CA ILE A 233 14.46 -22.01 -15.63
C ILE A 233 14.89 -20.85 -16.53
N LEU A 234 14.16 -19.75 -16.46
CA LEU A 234 14.47 -18.50 -17.15
C LEU A 234 14.94 -17.49 -16.11
N SER A 235 15.98 -16.71 -16.37
CA SER A 235 16.36 -15.60 -15.49
C SER A 235 16.76 -14.34 -16.26
N ALA A 236 16.49 -13.20 -15.63
CA ALA A 236 16.90 -11.88 -16.11
C ALA A 236 16.98 -10.89 -14.94
N ASP A 237 17.86 -9.92 -15.09
CA ASP A 237 17.97 -8.79 -14.19
C ASP A 237 16.83 -7.78 -14.39
N ILE A 238 16.38 -7.20 -13.28
CA ILE A 238 15.46 -6.07 -13.25
C ILE A 238 15.99 -4.98 -12.32
N GLU A 239 15.51 -3.76 -12.52
CA GLU A 239 15.71 -2.63 -11.60
C GLU A 239 14.36 -2.27 -10.96
N PRO A 240 14.05 -2.78 -9.76
CA PRO A 240 12.74 -2.60 -9.13
C PRO A 240 12.35 -1.13 -8.92
N GLU A 241 13.33 -0.24 -8.81
CA GLU A 241 13.14 1.20 -8.67
C GLU A 241 12.43 1.83 -9.88
N LEU A 242 12.54 1.23 -11.08
CA LEU A 242 11.80 1.68 -12.26
C LEU A 242 10.27 1.56 -12.09
N ALA A 243 9.81 0.69 -11.18
CA ALA A 243 8.39 0.60 -10.82
C ALA A 243 7.93 1.78 -9.95
N GLU A 244 8.84 2.56 -9.35
CA GLU A 244 8.46 3.77 -8.58
C GLU A 244 8.10 4.95 -9.50
N ASP A 245 8.61 4.96 -10.74
CA ASP A 245 8.27 5.98 -11.72
C ASP A 245 6.93 5.68 -12.40
N LYS A 246 5.93 6.46 -11.98
CA LYS A 246 4.56 6.40 -12.52
C LYS A 246 4.33 7.37 -13.68
N GLN A 247 5.33 8.17 -14.07
CA GLN A 247 5.22 9.04 -15.23
C GLN A 247 5.17 8.23 -16.52
N MET A 248 4.16 8.52 -17.34
CA MET A 248 3.97 7.94 -18.66
C MET A 248 4.40 8.91 -19.76
N THR A 249 4.16 10.19 -19.53
CA THR A 249 4.55 11.32 -20.39
C THR A 249 4.91 12.51 -19.49
N PRO A 250 5.49 13.60 -20.01
CA PRO A 250 5.78 14.80 -19.21
C PRO A 250 4.56 15.41 -18.49
N LEU A 251 3.34 15.08 -18.91
CA LEU A 251 2.09 15.62 -18.36
C LEU A 251 1.13 14.53 -17.85
N ASN A 252 1.55 13.26 -17.81
CA ASN A 252 0.69 12.16 -17.36
C ASN A 252 1.38 11.22 -16.38
N ASP A 253 0.70 10.98 -15.26
CA ASP A 253 1.12 10.04 -14.22
C ASP A 253 0.03 8.97 -14.02
N ALA A 254 0.41 7.70 -14.14
CA ALA A 254 -0.53 6.56 -14.11
C ALA A 254 -1.32 6.43 -12.79
N PHE A 255 -0.88 7.10 -11.72
CA PHE A 255 -1.46 7.03 -10.39
C PHE A 255 -2.10 8.36 -9.97
N GLU A 256 -1.41 9.49 -10.16
CA GLU A 256 -1.92 10.81 -9.79
C GLU A 256 -3.05 11.29 -10.72
N ASP A 257 -3.09 10.84 -11.98
CA ASP A 257 -4.17 11.19 -12.93
C ASP A 257 -5.47 10.37 -12.70
N ARG A 258 -5.48 9.48 -11.70
CA ARG A 258 -6.67 8.68 -11.39
C ARG A 258 -7.82 9.56 -10.88
N ARG A 259 -9.01 9.39 -11.46
CA ARG A 259 -10.25 10.09 -11.09
C ARG A 259 -11.03 9.35 -10.00
N THR A 260 -10.46 9.29 -8.80
CA THR A 260 -11.09 8.61 -7.65
C THR A 260 -12.36 9.28 -7.13
N ASP A 261 -12.76 10.39 -7.73
CA ASP A 261 -14.07 11.01 -7.58
C ASP A 261 -15.17 10.29 -8.38
N PHE A 262 -14.82 9.52 -9.41
CA PHE A 262 -15.76 8.73 -10.21
C PHE A 262 -15.67 7.22 -9.95
N TYR A 263 -14.53 6.74 -9.48
CA TYR A 263 -14.37 5.35 -9.07
C TYR A 263 -13.72 5.26 -7.70
N THR A 264 -13.96 4.16 -7.01
CA THR A 264 -13.19 3.78 -5.83
C THR A 264 -12.61 2.40 -6.08
N VAL A 265 -11.30 2.28 -5.87
CA VAL A 265 -10.64 0.99 -5.75
C VAL A 265 -10.30 0.91 -4.28
N ASP A 266 -11.05 0.08 -3.55
CA ASP A 266 -10.91 0.01 -2.11
C ASP A 266 -9.58 -0.69 -1.77
N THR A 267 -8.69 0.07 -1.16
CA THR A 267 -7.42 -0.43 -0.64
C THR A 267 -7.51 -0.62 0.87
N ARG A 268 -8.71 -0.58 1.48
CA ARG A 268 -8.89 -0.74 2.93
C ARG A 268 -8.13 -1.96 3.42
N GLU A 269 -7.14 -1.63 4.23
CA GLU A 269 -6.03 -2.46 4.64
C GLU A 269 -6.11 -2.76 6.12
N ASP A 270 -5.41 -3.80 6.54
CA ASP A 270 -5.11 -4.01 7.95
C ASP A 270 -4.44 -2.76 8.57
N HIS A 271 -4.56 -2.64 9.89
CA HIS A 271 -4.04 -1.50 10.65
C HIS A 271 -2.51 -1.34 10.51
N ALA A 272 -1.77 -2.40 10.17
CA ALA A 272 -0.32 -2.37 10.02
C ALA A 272 0.10 -1.66 8.72
N THR A 273 -0.60 -1.93 7.62
CA THR A 273 -0.29 -1.35 6.32
C THR A 273 -0.73 0.11 6.24
N MET A 274 -1.86 0.46 6.85
CA MET A 274 -2.28 1.85 7.03
C MET A 274 -1.26 2.69 7.83
N LYS A 275 -0.70 2.11 8.90
CA LYS A 275 0.35 2.76 9.70
C LYS A 275 1.62 2.97 8.87
N ARG A 276 1.94 2.04 7.96
CA ARG A 276 3.08 2.11 7.04
C ARG A 276 2.87 3.16 5.95
N GLU A 277 1.74 3.16 5.26
CA GLU A 277 1.41 4.18 4.23
C GLU A 277 1.45 5.59 4.84
N LYS A 278 0.83 5.79 6.03
CA LYS A 278 0.90 7.07 6.77
C LYS A 278 2.35 7.46 7.07
N LYS A 279 3.22 6.51 7.44
CA LYS A 279 4.65 6.78 7.71
C LYS A 279 5.43 7.17 6.45
N ILE A 280 5.19 6.50 5.33
CA ILE A 280 5.81 6.81 4.03
C ILE A 280 5.37 8.21 3.58
N LEU A 281 4.07 8.50 3.65
CA LEU A 281 3.53 9.80 3.26
C LEU A 281 4.10 10.94 4.11
N ARG A 282 4.21 10.75 5.44
CA ARG A 282 4.88 11.74 6.32
C ARG A 282 6.30 12.04 5.86
N ARG A 283 7.10 11.01 5.54
CA ARG A 283 8.48 11.19 5.03
C ARG A 283 8.50 11.91 3.68
N LYS A 284 7.59 11.57 2.76
CA LYS A 284 7.49 12.20 1.44
C LYS A 284 7.19 13.69 1.56
N ILE A 285 6.21 14.06 2.39
CA ILE A 285 5.89 15.48 2.61
C ILE A 285 7.03 16.20 3.34
N GLN A 286 7.66 15.58 4.34
CA GLN A 286 8.80 16.19 5.03
C GLN A 286 9.96 16.49 4.07
N LYS A 287 10.26 15.59 3.13
CA LYS A 287 11.26 15.85 2.06
C LYS A 287 10.85 17.00 1.15
N ARG A 288 9.58 17.06 0.71
CA ARG A 288 9.08 18.17 -0.12
C ARG A 288 9.20 19.51 0.61
N LYS A 289 8.88 19.52 1.90
CA LYS A 289 8.93 20.71 2.75
C LYS A 289 10.35 21.25 2.95
N GLN A 290 11.35 20.37 3.05
CA GLN A 290 12.77 20.77 3.16
C GLN A 290 13.29 21.58 1.95
N GLN A 291 12.52 21.64 0.86
CA GLN A 291 12.83 22.46 -0.31
C GLN A 291 12.47 23.95 -0.11
N TYR A 292 11.80 24.30 0.98
CA TYR A 292 11.34 25.65 1.28
C TYR A 292 11.99 26.17 2.57
N ASN A 293 12.33 27.46 2.59
CA ASN A 293 12.75 28.15 3.81
C ASN A 293 11.54 28.77 4.56
N GLU A 294 11.77 29.28 5.76
CA GLU A 294 10.71 29.83 6.62
C GLU A 294 9.99 31.03 5.98
N ASP A 295 10.70 31.94 5.30
CA ASP A 295 10.11 33.12 4.66
C ASP A 295 9.21 32.75 3.48
N GLN A 296 9.61 31.73 2.70
CA GLN A 296 8.80 31.17 1.62
C GLN A 296 7.53 30.53 2.17
N LEU A 297 7.65 29.69 3.21
CA LEU A 297 6.50 29.08 3.86
C LEU A 297 5.56 30.13 4.44
N LYS A 298 6.09 31.18 5.07
CA LYS A 298 5.29 32.28 5.60
C LYS A 298 4.48 32.97 4.49
N THR A 299 5.12 33.32 3.39
CA THR A 299 4.50 34.01 2.25
C THR A 299 3.40 33.16 1.60
N ILE A 300 3.72 31.89 1.28
CA ILE A 300 2.76 30.95 0.69
C ILE A 300 1.59 30.72 1.66
N GLY A 301 1.89 30.58 2.95
CA GLY A 301 0.87 30.34 3.97
C GLY A 301 -0.08 31.53 4.18
N GLN A 302 0.41 32.76 4.03
CA GLN A 302 -0.43 33.96 4.05
C GLN A 302 -1.46 33.98 2.91
N ASP A 303 -1.13 33.46 1.72
CA ASP A 303 -2.12 33.31 0.64
C ASP A 303 -3.25 32.34 1.03
N ALA A 304 -2.92 31.19 1.64
CA ALA A 304 -3.95 30.26 2.13
C ALA A 304 -4.87 30.92 3.18
N MET A 305 -4.31 31.74 4.09
CA MET A 305 -5.11 32.51 5.06
C MET A 305 -5.98 33.57 4.40
N ALA A 306 -5.45 34.31 3.43
CA ALA A 306 -6.22 35.30 2.68
C ALA A 306 -7.39 34.66 1.89
N GLN A 307 -7.22 33.42 1.43
CA GLN A 307 -8.30 32.64 0.83
C GLN A 307 -9.33 32.20 1.88
N LEU A 308 -8.90 31.76 3.06
CA LEU A 308 -9.80 31.42 4.17
C LEU A 308 -10.70 32.61 4.56
N GLU A 309 -10.13 33.82 4.68
CA GLU A 309 -10.87 35.04 5.03
C GLU A 309 -12.00 35.38 4.02
N LYS A 310 -11.87 34.94 2.77
CA LYS A 310 -12.86 35.19 1.73
C LYS A 310 -14.08 34.27 1.81
N THR A 311 -13.98 33.15 2.54
CA THR A 311 -15.05 32.15 2.63
C THR A 311 -16.28 32.65 3.39
N SER A 312 -17.45 32.11 3.06
CA SER A 312 -18.70 32.38 3.78
C SER A 312 -18.63 31.93 5.24
N GLU A 313 -17.99 30.80 5.46
CA GLU A 313 -17.81 30.12 6.74
C GLU A 313 -17.02 31.02 7.70
N PHE A 314 -15.90 31.58 7.25
CA PHE A 314 -15.11 32.52 8.07
C PHE A 314 -15.85 33.83 8.35
N LYS A 315 -16.53 34.39 7.34
CA LYS A 315 -17.26 35.66 7.49
C LYS A 315 -18.40 35.53 8.51
N ALA A 316 -19.15 34.43 8.46
CA ALA A 316 -20.28 34.17 9.34
C ALA A 316 -19.88 33.76 10.76
N ALA A 317 -18.74 33.07 10.92
CA ALA A 317 -18.29 32.56 12.21
C ALA A 317 -18.03 33.66 13.24
N LYS A 318 -18.56 33.48 14.45
CA LYS A 318 -18.31 34.33 15.63
C LYS A 318 -17.32 33.68 16.58
N THR A 319 -17.38 32.35 16.72
CA THR A 319 -16.46 31.55 17.54
C THR A 319 -15.67 30.62 16.63
N ILE A 320 -14.35 30.75 16.65
CA ILE A 320 -13.44 30.01 15.76
C ILE A 320 -12.45 29.22 16.60
N PHE A 321 -12.43 27.89 16.42
CA PHE A 321 -11.37 27.03 16.93
C PHE A 321 -10.23 26.95 15.90
N ILE A 322 -9.04 27.41 16.27
CA ILE A 322 -7.86 27.47 15.40
C ILE A 322 -6.60 27.12 16.19
N TYR A 323 -5.57 26.62 15.52
CA TYR A 323 -4.29 26.32 16.17
C TYR A 323 -3.39 27.56 16.21
N TRP A 324 -2.48 27.61 17.19
CA TRP A 324 -1.35 28.53 17.17
C TRP A 324 -0.21 27.87 16.40
N SER A 325 0.04 28.35 15.17
CA SER A 325 0.88 27.63 14.19
C SER A 325 2.34 27.51 14.62
N LEU A 326 2.93 26.34 14.39
CA LEU A 326 4.37 26.16 14.41
C LEU A 326 5.04 26.86 13.21
N PRO A 327 6.37 27.12 13.23
CA PRO A 327 7.10 27.74 12.11
C PRO A 327 6.93 27.00 10.77
N ASP A 328 6.58 25.72 10.88
CA ASP A 328 6.50 24.79 9.79
C ASP A 328 5.04 24.52 9.37
N GLU A 329 4.07 25.25 9.91
CA GLU A 329 2.64 25.17 9.59
C GLU A 329 2.14 26.45 8.90
N VAL A 330 0.93 26.40 8.34
CA VAL A 330 0.33 27.61 7.74
C VAL A 330 0.14 28.65 8.85
N PRO A 331 0.65 29.88 8.70
CA PRO A 331 0.73 30.84 9.79
C PRO A 331 -0.66 31.37 10.17
N THR A 332 -1.10 31.15 11.41
CA THR A 332 -2.43 31.58 11.90
C THR A 332 -2.37 32.86 12.76
N HIS A 333 -1.20 33.20 13.29
CA HIS A 333 -0.96 34.30 14.22
C HIS A 333 -1.55 35.64 13.76
N GLU A 334 -1.23 36.06 12.54
CA GLU A 334 -1.62 37.38 12.01
C GLU A 334 -3.15 37.49 11.85
N LEU A 335 -3.80 36.40 11.43
CA LEU A 335 -5.25 36.35 11.28
C LEU A 335 -5.95 36.44 12.65
N ILE A 336 -5.45 35.73 13.65
CA ILE A 336 -6.00 35.75 15.01
C ILE A 336 -5.91 37.17 15.59
N GLU A 337 -4.73 37.78 15.54
CA GLU A 337 -4.53 39.15 16.04
C GLU A 337 -5.37 40.19 15.29
N LYS A 338 -5.52 40.04 13.97
CA LYS A 338 -6.34 40.93 13.15
C LYS A 338 -7.81 40.94 13.58
N TYR A 339 -8.37 39.78 13.92
CA TYR A 339 -9.81 39.63 14.18
C TYR A 339 -10.20 39.42 15.64
N ARG A 340 -9.26 39.35 16.60
CA ARG A 340 -9.56 39.04 18.01
C ARG A 340 -10.51 40.01 18.72
N LYS A 341 -10.70 41.22 18.18
CA LYS A 341 -11.67 42.20 18.70
C LYS A 341 -13.08 41.99 18.16
N GLU A 342 -13.22 41.24 17.07
CA GLU A 342 -14.48 41.01 16.36
C GLU A 342 -15.01 39.57 16.53
N LYS A 343 -14.09 38.62 16.69
CA LYS A 343 -14.39 37.18 16.78
C LYS A 343 -13.72 36.58 18.01
N ARG A 344 -14.33 35.52 18.56
CA ARG A 344 -13.79 34.74 19.68
C ARG A 344 -12.91 33.63 19.12
N PHE A 345 -11.64 33.60 19.52
CA PHE A 345 -10.71 32.56 19.11
C PHE A 345 -10.48 31.57 20.24
N ILE A 346 -10.62 30.30 19.91
CA ILE A 346 -10.39 29.18 20.80
C ILE A 346 -9.14 28.46 20.31
N LEU A 347 -8.16 28.27 21.20
CA LEU A 347 -6.89 27.60 20.88
C LEU A 347 -6.81 26.26 21.62
N PRO A 348 -6.16 25.25 21.03
CA PRO A 348 -5.98 23.96 21.66
C PRO A 348 -4.79 23.97 22.61
N ARG A 349 -4.91 23.26 23.71
CA ARG A 349 -3.83 22.87 24.61
C ARG A 349 -3.81 21.34 24.74
N VAL A 350 -2.64 20.72 24.62
CA VAL A 350 -2.52 19.27 24.74
C VAL A 350 -2.45 18.90 26.22
N VAL A 351 -3.43 18.13 26.71
CA VAL A 351 -3.46 17.63 28.09
C VAL A 351 -3.60 16.11 28.05
N GLY A 352 -2.49 15.40 28.29
CA GLY A 352 -2.40 13.95 28.10
C GLY A 352 -2.73 13.55 26.67
N ASP A 353 -3.80 12.78 26.51
CA ASP A 353 -4.26 12.27 25.20
C ASP A 353 -5.38 13.10 24.56
N TYR A 354 -5.74 14.27 25.10
CA TYR A 354 -6.86 15.08 24.61
C TYR A 354 -6.47 16.54 24.35
N LEU A 355 -7.27 17.22 23.52
CA LEU A 355 -7.20 18.68 23.37
C LEU A 355 -8.15 19.33 24.36
N GLU A 356 -7.58 20.13 25.24
CA GLU A 356 -8.31 21.06 26.06
C GLU A 356 -8.43 22.38 25.29
N LEU A 357 -9.65 22.85 25.06
CA LEU A 357 -9.90 24.09 24.33
C LEU A 357 -9.94 25.26 25.32
N ARG A 358 -9.27 26.36 24.98
CA ARG A 358 -9.22 27.57 25.81
C ARG A 358 -9.42 28.82 24.98
N GLU A 359 -10.10 29.80 25.54
CA GLU A 359 -10.31 31.08 24.88
C GLU A 359 -9.01 31.90 24.88
N PHE A 360 -8.66 32.42 23.71
CA PHE A 360 -7.51 33.30 23.51
C PHE A 360 -7.92 34.75 23.73
N THR A 361 -7.27 35.42 24.68
CA THR A 361 -7.55 36.82 25.02
C THR A 361 -6.43 37.78 24.62
N GLY A 362 -5.27 37.24 24.20
CA GLY A 362 -4.10 37.99 23.72
C GLY A 362 -2.80 37.20 23.87
N ILE A 363 -1.70 37.68 23.30
CA ILE A 363 -0.39 37.01 23.34
C ILE A 363 0.10 36.77 24.78
N GLU A 364 -0.19 37.70 25.69
CA GLU A 364 0.10 37.55 27.13
C GLU A 364 -0.63 36.36 27.79
N SER A 365 -1.68 35.83 27.16
CA SER A 365 -2.40 34.63 27.61
C SER A 365 -1.79 33.33 27.05
N LEU A 366 -0.56 33.38 26.53
CA LEU A 366 0.18 32.22 26.05
C LEU A 366 1.41 31.95 26.93
N GLU A 367 1.61 30.68 27.29
CA GLU A 367 2.81 30.18 27.97
C GLU A 367 3.54 29.17 27.09
N GLN A 368 4.85 29.02 27.29
CA GLN A 368 5.61 28.01 26.57
C GLN A 368 5.18 26.62 27.05
N GLY A 369 4.55 25.85 26.16
CA GLY A 369 4.03 24.52 26.46
C GLY A 369 5.13 23.47 26.65
N ASN A 370 4.77 22.37 27.32
CA ASN A 370 5.70 21.27 27.64
C ASN A 370 6.03 20.36 26.44
N SER A 371 5.34 20.51 25.30
CA SER A 371 5.48 19.64 24.13
C SER A 371 5.70 20.45 22.84
N PHE A 372 6.72 20.07 22.06
CA PHE A 372 7.02 20.57 20.71
C PHE A 372 7.25 22.09 20.55
N GLY A 373 7.46 22.84 21.64
CA GLY A 373 7.76 24.27 21.60
C GLY A 373 6.57 25.17 21.21
N ILE A 374 5.36 24.63 21.24
CA ILE A 374 4.13 25.37 20.95
C ILE A 374 3.82 26.30 22.13
N GLN A 375 3.45 27.55 21.86
CA GLN A 375 2.87 28.44 22.85
C GLN A 375 1.41 28.04 23.09
N GLU A 376 1.07 27.69 24.34
CA GLU A 376 -0.24 27.17 24.73
C GLU A 376 -1.05 28.23 25.47
N PRO A 377 -2.38 28.29 25.26
CA PRO A 377 -3.24 29.23 25.98
C PRO A 377 -3.33 28.89 27.48
N THR A 378 -3.22 29.91 28.33
CA THR A 378 -3.44 29.85 29.79
C THR A 378 -4.85 30.26 30.20
N GLY A 379 -5.65 30.72 29.24
CA GLY A 379 -7.03 31.16 29.44
C GLY A 379 -7.96 30.10 30.03
N ILE A 380 -9.20 30.52 30.29
CA ILE A 380 -10.25 29.67 30.88
C ILE A 380 -10.61 28.56 29.90
N ILE A 381 -10.84 27.36 30.43
CA ILE A 381 -11.32 26.21 29.66
C ILE A 381 -12.66 26.57 29.00
N PHE A 382 -12.71 26.37 27.69
CA PHE A 382 -13.90 26.59 26.88
C PHE A 382 -14.67 25.29 26.73
N SER A 383 -15.83 25.20 27.37
CA SER A 383 -16.66 23.98 27.42
C SER A 383 -17.87 24.00 26.46
N ASP A 384 -18.27 25.15 25.94
CA ASP A 384 -19.42 25.27 25.03
C ASP A 384 -19.04 24.96 23.58
N LEU A 385 -18.70 23.68 23.33
CA LEU A 385 -18.27 23.18 22.02
C LEU A 385 -19.34 23.41 20.92
N SER A 386 -20.61 23.43 21.31
CA SER A 386 -21.75 23.62 20.39
C SER A 386 -21.83 25.02 19.78
N SER A 387 -21.18 26.00 20.42
CA SER A 387 -21.13 27.40 19.98
C SER A 387 -19.97 27.70 19.02
N ILE A 388 -19.14 26.71 18.70
CA ILE A 388 -18.05 26.85 17.72
C ILE A 388 -18.66 26.78 16.31
N ASP A 389 -18.44 27.83 15.53
CA ASP A 389 -18.99 27.96 14.17
C ASP A 389 -18.03 27.43 13.09
N LEU A 390 -16.72 27.56 13.34
CA LEU A 390 -15.67 27.20 12.39
C LEU A 390 -14.47 26.59 13.12
N VAL A 391 -13.92 25.52 12.55
CA VAL A 391 -12.67 24.90 12.97
C VAL A 391 -11.66 24.97 11.84
N VAL A 392 -10.49 25.53 12.12
CA VAL A 392 -9.35 25.57 11.19
C VAL A 392 -8.33 24.52 11.64
N VAL A 393 -8.16 23.48 10.82
CA VAL A 393 -7.41 22.26 11.19
C VAL A 393 -6.03 22.23 10.50
N PRO A 394 -4.93 22.05 11.25
CA PRO A 394 -3.60 21.85 10.68
C PRO A 394 -3.42 20.42 10.16
N GLY A 395 -2.46 20.22 9.27
CA GLY A 395 -2.13 18.89 8.75
C GLY A 395 -0.81 18.85 8.01
N LEU A 396 -0.26 17.65 7.87
CA LEU A 396 0.91 17.37 7.05
C LEU A 396 0.52 17.12 5.60
N ALA A 397 -0.60 16.46 5.34
CA ALA A 397 -1.10 16.21 3.99
C ALA A 397 -2.63 16.29 3.98
N PHE A 398 -3.20 16.66 2.83
CA PHE A 398 -4.63 16.76 2.62
C PHE A 398 -5.04 16.23 1.25
N THR A 399 -6.23 15.65 1.15
CA THR A 399 -6.89 15.38 -0.14
C THR A 399 -7.95 16.44 -0.42
N ARG A 400 -8.37 16.55 -1.69
CA ARG A 400 -9.49 17.44 -2.07
C ARG A 400 -10.82 17.05 -1.42
N ASN A 401 -10.97 15.79 -1.03
CA ASN A 401 -12.18 15.26 -0.39
C ASN A 401 -12.11 15.34 1.16
N GLY A 402 -11.19 16.12 1.71
CA GLY A 402 -11.16 16.43 3.15
C GLY A 402 -10.40 15.44 4.03
N HIS A 403 -9.83 14.36 3.49
CA HIS A 403 -8.98 13.48 4.30
C HIS A 403 -7.65 14.17 4.62
N ARG A 404 -7.15 13.98 5.86
CA ARG A 404 -5.93 14.64 6.32
C ARG A 404 -4.96 13.68 7.02
N LEU A 405 -3.68 14.01 6.97
CA LEU A 405 -2.62 13.33 7.68
C LEU A 405 -2.08 14.23 8.79
N GLY A 406 -2.27 13.85 10.05
CA GLY A 406 -1.67 14.56 11.19
C GLY A 406 -0.27 14.07 11.57
N ARG A 407 0.33 14.73 12.57
CA ARG A 407 1.63 14.36 13.17
C ARG A 407 1.63 13.02 13.93
N GLY A 408 0.44 12.43 14.18
CA GLY A 408 0.30 11.08 14.71
C GLY A 408 -0.34 10.98 16.10
N GLY A 409 -0.64 12.10 16.76
CA GLY A 409 -1.30 12.08 18.07
C GLY A 409 -2.80 11.78 18.06
N GLY A 410 -3.48 11.91 16.90
CA GLY A 410 -4.93 11.67 16.78
C GLY A 410 -5.82 12.66 17.54
N TYR A 411 -5.24 13.76 18.01
CA TYR A 411 -5.90 14.77 18.84
C TYR A 411 -7.16 15.36 18.17
N TYR A 412 -7.02 15.85 16.93
CA TYR A 412 -8.15 16.40 16.19
C TYR A 412 -9.21 15.35 15.88
N ASP A 413 -8.84 14.13 15.52
CA ASP A 413 -9.81 13.06 15.23
C ASP A 413 -10.66 12.69 16.44
N ARG A 414 -10.12 12.82 17.66
CA ARG A 414 -10.89 12.69 18.90
C ARG A 414 -11.75 13.90 19.22
N THR A 415 -11.40 15.11 18.77
CA THR A 415 -12.14 16.34 19.10
C THR A 415 -13.24 16.68 18.08
N LEU A 416 -12.98 16.52 16.79
CA LEU A 416 -13.88 16.92 15.71
C LEU A 416 -15.30 16.31 15.77
N PRO A 417 -15.51 15.05 16.23
CA PRO A 417 -16.86 14.50 16.38
C PRO A 417 -17.78 15.31 17.29
N TYR A 418 -17.21 16.04 18.26
CA TYR A 418 -17.97 16.85 19.22
C TYR A 418 -18.28 18.27 18.71
N LEU A 419 -17.80 18.63 17.51
CA LEU A 419 -17.96 19.95 16.89
C LEU A 419 -18.97 19.85 15.74
N GLU A 420 -20.18 19.39 16.04
CA GLU A 420 -21.22 19.07 15.06
C GLU A 420 -21.68 20.28 14.26
N ASN A 421 -21.80 21.45 14.91
CA ASN A 421 -22.27 22.69 14.28
C ASN A 421 -21.18 23.45 13.51
N ALA A 422 -19.91 23.05 13.66
CA ALA A 422 -18.80 23.79 13.12
C ALA A 422 -18.41 23.29 11.73
N ALA A 423 -18.21 24.23 10.79
CA ALA A 423 -17.54 23.92 9.53
C ALA A 423 -16.08 23.53 9.80
N LYS A 424 -15.59 22.45 9.20
CA LYS A 424 -14.25 21.88 9.42
C LYS A 424 -13.40 22.17 8.18
N ILE A 425 -12.51 23.16 8.28
CA ILE A 425 -11.70 23.61 7.16
C ILE A 425 -10.22 23.32 7.41
N GLY A 426 -9.60 22.59 6.49
CA GLY A 426 -8.15 22.40 6.45
C GLY A 426 -7.49 23.55 5.71
N VAL A 427 -6.31 23.96 6.17
CA VAL A 427 -5.47 24.94 5.47
C VAL A 427 -4.13 24.30 5.14
N ALA A 428 -3.67 24.48 3.90
CA ALA A 428 -2.56 23.72 3.35
C ALA A 428 -1.63 24.56 2.47
N PHE A 429 -0.35 24.21 2.49
CA PHE A 429 0.59 24.58 1.42
C PHE A 429 0.30 23.75 0.15
N PRO A 430 0.68 24.22 -1.05
CA PRO A 430 0.40 23.51 -2.30
C PRO A 430 1.00 22.10 -2.32
N PHE A 431 2.20 21.92 -1.75
CA PHE A 431 2.90 20.63 -1.70
C PHE A 431 2.27 19.61 -0.71
N GLN A 432 1.37 20.06 0.17
CA GLN A 432 0.64 19.20 1.11
C GLN A 432 -0.61 18.58 0.48
N MET A 433 -1.06 19.10 -0.67
CA MET A 433 -2.16 18.51 -1.42
C MET A 433 -1.68 17.23 -2.12
N VAL A 434 -2.35 16.11 -1.84
CA VAL A 434 -2.02 14.79 -2.39
C VAL A 434 -3.29 14.10 -2.89
N ALA A 435 -3.14 13.18 -3.84
CA ALA A 435 -4.28 12.42 -4.37
C ALA A 435 -4.94 11.55 -3.29
N ARG A 436 -4.14 10.96 -2.39
CA ARG A 436 -4.63 10.03 -1.36
C ARG A 436 -3.92 10.27 -0.02
N VAL A 437 -4.71 10.29 1.04
CA VAL A 437 -4.25 10.12 2.43
C VAL A 437 -4.87 8.83 2.93
N PRO A 438 -4.09 7.89 3.50
CA PRO A 438 -4.65 6.72 4.16
C PRO A 438 -5.47 7.15 5.38
N PHE A 439 -6.72 6.70 5.49
CA PHE A 439 -7.61 6.97 6.62
C PHE A 439 -8.28 5.68 7.13
N ASP A 440 -8.61 5.65 8.42
CA ASP A 440 -9.38 4.62 9.12
C ASP A 440 -10.77 5.19 9.50
N THR A 441 -11.66 4.35 10.04
CA THR A 441 -13.00 4.73 10.51
C THR A 441 -13.00 5.80 11.60
N HIS A 442 -11.89 5.92 12.33
CA HIS A 442 -11.70 6.93 13.36
C HIS A 442 -11.23 8.29 12.80
N ASP A 443 -10.74 8.35 11.56
CA ASP A 443 -10.24 9.59 10.96
C ASP A 443 -11.43 10.40 10.37
N ILE A 444 -11.70 11.56 10.96
CA ILE A 444 -12.85 12.39 10.59
C ILE A 444 -12.51 13.25 9.37
N PRO A 445 -13.18 13.14 8.21
CA PRO A 445 -12.90 14.01 7.07
C PRO A 445 -13.31 15.45 7.37
N LEU A 446 -12.63 16.39 6.71
CA LEU A 446 -12.94 17.82 6.74
C LEU A 446 -13.99 18.16 5.67
N ASP A 447 -14.77 19.20 5.91
CA ASP A 447 -15.77 19.66 4.94
C ASP A 447 -15.12 20.32 3.72
N LYS A 448 -13.95 20.94 3.94
CA LYS A 448 -13.21 21.67 2.90
C LYS A 448 -11.72 21.74 3.20
N VAL A 449 -10.91 21.86 2.15
CA VAL A 449 -9.48 22.19 2.26
C VAL A 449 -9.17 23.38 1.38
N ILE A 450 -8.50 24.38 1.95
CA ILE A 450 -8.02 25.58 1.27
C ILE A 450 -6.52 25.47 1.16
N ALA A 451 -6.02 25.46 -0.08
CA ALA A 451 -4.58 25.45 -0.35
C ALA A 451 -4.17 26.79 -0.96
N ALA A 452 -2.96 27.25 -0.64
CA ALA A 452 -2.38 28.40 -1.32
C ALA A 452 -2.27 28.13 -2.84
N ASN A 453 -2.26 29.19 -3.63
CA ASN A 453 -2.05 29.10 -5.08
C ASN A 453 -0.63 28.60 -5.38
N LYS A 454 -0.46 27.91 -6.52
CA LYS A 454 0.84 27.36 -6.95
C LYS A 454 1.81 28.42 -7.48
N ASP A 455 1.37 29.66 -7.71
CA ASP A 455 2.09 30.68 -8.48
C ASP A 455 3.08 31.53 -7.64
N HIS A 456 3.70 30.96 -6.61
CA HIS A 456 4.67 31.64 -5.74
C HIS A 456 6.05 30.99 -5.78
#